data_AF-A0A944REF9-F1
#
_entry.id   AF-A0A944REF9-F1
#
_cell.length_a   1.000
_cell.length_b   1.000
_cell.length_c   1.000
_cell.angle_alpha   90.00
_cell.angle_beta   90.00
_cell.angle_gamma   90.00
#
_symmetry.space_group_name_H-M   'P 1'
#
loop_
_entity.id
_entity.type
_entity.pdbx_description
1 polymer ?
#
loop_
_entity_poly.entity_id
_entity_poly.type
_entity_poly.pdbx_seq_one_letter_code
_entity_poly.pdbx_strand_id
1 'polypeptide(L)'
;MRYDYTKPKPKPKKKKGQHPVWRGIGFVIMVIIPIISFGFSEIFLNYLEENVRGFSIPSQLRSGPFQITEDWVIMDILAVIAVGIVVMFFLLSIFAIINTLIYGFTRDKKSDVFEANKKEFKKKKRNIKR
;
A
#
# COMPACT_ATOMS: atom_id res chain seq x y z
N MET A 1 24.80 -25.85 -40.15
CA MET A 1 23.76 -24.81 -39.97
C MET A 1 24.45 -23.52 -39.52
N ARG A 2 24.49 -22.48 -40.37
CA ARG A 2 25.04 -21.16 -39.98
C ARG A 2 23.95 -20.41 -39.21
N TYR A 3 24.27 -20.00 -37.98
CA TYR A 3 23.41 -19.09 -37.23
C TYR A 3 23.50 -17.70 -37.87
N ASP A 4 22.36 -17.19 -38.32
CA ASP A 4 22.22 -15.84 -38.86
C ASP A 4 22.08 -14.86 -37.68
N TYR A 5 23.18 -14.17 -37.37
CA TYR A 5 23.27 -13.20 -36.26
C TYR A 5 22.67 -11.82 -36.61
N THR A 6 22.09 -11.63 -37.79
CA THR A 6 21.62 -10.31 -38.25
C THR A 6 20.24 -9.91 -37.76
N LYS A 7 19.52 -10.77 -37.01
CA LYS A 7 18.20 -10.42 -36.50
C LYS A 7 18.29 -9.55 -35.24
N PRO A 8 17.85 -8.28 -35.28
CA PRO A 8 17.82 -7.46 -34.08
C PRO A 8 16.88 -8.11 -33.05
N LYS A 9 17.41 -8.41 -31.86
CA LYS A 9 16.59 -8.88 -30.74
C LYS A 9 15.46 -7.86 -30.49
N PRO A 10 14.20 -8.31 -30.31
CA PRO A 10 13.12 -7.38 -30.00
C PRO A 10 13.50 -6.59 -28.73
N LYS A 11 13.57 -5.26 -28.86
CA LYS A 11 13.88 -4.39 -27.72
C LYS A 11 12.85 -4.67 -26.62
N PRO A 12 13.27 -4.94 -25.37
CA PRO A 12 12.32 -5.13 -24.29
C PRO A 12 11.46 -3.87 -24.20
N LYS A 13 10.12 -4.04 -24.23
CA LYS A 13 9.20 -2.93 -24.01
C LYS A 13 9.58 -2.30 -22.68
N LYS A 14 10.00 -1.02 -22.70
CA LYS A 14 10.28 -0.26 -21.48
C LYS A 14 9.04 -0.37 -20.61
N LYS A 15 9.17 -1.04 -19.45
CA LYS A 15 8.12 -1.04 -18.43
C LYS A 15 7.86 0.45 -18.17
N LYS A 16 6.66 0.93 -18.47
CA LYS A 16 6.26 2.29 -18.07
C LYS A 16 6.46 2.32 -16.57
N GLY A 17 7.48 3.06 -16.13
CA GLY A 17 7.76 3.22 -14.71
C GLY A 17 6.53 3.78 -14.01
N GLN A 18 6.44 3.55 -12.72
CA GLN A 18 5.41 4.18 -11.89
C GLN A 18 5.46 5.71 -12.10
N HIS A 19 4.31 6.33 -12.41
CA HIS A 19 4.27 7.75 -12.75
C HIS A 19 4.87 8.58 -11.61
N PRO A 20 5.73 9.57 -11.89
CA PRO A 20 6.45 10.33 -10.86
C PRO A 20 5.52 11.04 -9.87
N VAL A 21 4.34 11.47 -10.32
CA VAL A 21 3.29 12.11 -9.47
C VAL A 21 2.86 11.19 -8.32
N TRP A 22 2.77 9.88 -8.57
CA TRP A 22 2.39 8.90 -7.55
C TRP A 22 3.44 8.68 -6.48
N ARG A 23 4.72 8.97 -6.76
CA ARG A 23 5.77 8.94 -5.74
C ARG A 23 5.64 10.12 -4.76
N GLY A 24 5.22 11.30 -5.26
CA GLY A 24 4.99 12.48 -4.43
C GLY A 24 3.82 12.31 -3.47
N ILE A 25 2.71 11.75 -3.95
CA ILE A 25 1.51 11.49 -3.12
C ILE A 25 1.82 10.49 -1.99
N GLY A 26 2.58 9.43 -2.27
CA GLY A 26 3.00 8.47 -1.24
C GLY A 26 3.82 9.12 -0.12
N PHE A 27 4.68 10.09 -0.46
CA PHE A 27 5.48 10.82 0.54
C PHE A 27 4.61 11.72 1.42
N VAL A 28 3.69 12.49 0.82
CA VAL A 28 2.76 13.35 1.56
C VAL A 28 1.92 12.51 2.53
N ILE A 29 1.44 11.36 2.07
CA ILE A 29 0.61 10.45 2.87
C ILE A 29 1.39 9.83 4.03
N MET A 30 2.67 9.53 3.86
CA MET A 30 3.52 9.05 4.96
C MET A 30 3.65 10.06 6.11
N VAL A 31 3.54 11.36 5.83
CA VAL A 31 3.61 12.41 6.87
C VAL A 31 2.23 12.67 7.48
N ILE A 32 1.18 12.66 6.66
CA ILE A 32 -0.18 12.97 7.11
C ILE A 32 -0.77 11.84 7.97
N ILE A 33 -0.53 10.57 7.60
CA ILE A 33 -1.12 9.42 8.31
C ILE A 33 -0.75 9.40 9.80
N PRO A 34 0.52 9.56 10.22
CA PRO A 34 0.87 9.59 11.63
C PRO A 34 0.10 10.65 12.43
N ILE A 35 -0.08 11.85 11.86
CA ILE A 35 -0.78 12.97 12.50
C ILE A 35 -2.25 12.63 12.68
N ILE A 36 -2.91 12.16 11.62
CA ILE A 36 -4.33 11.76 11.67
C ILE A 36 -4.51 10.58 12.63
N SER A 37 -3.60 9.61 12.60
CA SER A 37 -3.67 8.42 13.44
C SER A 37 -3.61 8.76 14.93
N PHE A 38 -2.76 9.71 15.31
CA PHE A 38 -2.65 10.18 16.68
C PHE A 38 -3.96 10.80 17.16
N GLY A 39 -4.47 11.81 16.44
CA GLY A 39 -5.73 12.48 16.82
C GLY A 39 -6.94 11.54 16.77
N PHE A 40 -6.99 10.63 15.80
CA PHE A 40 -8.06 9.64 15.72
C PHE A 40 -8.03 8.67 16.91
N SER A 41 -6.85 8.29 17.38
CA SER A 41 -6.71 7.32 18.49
C SER A 41 -7.14 7.90 19.82
N GLU A 42 -6.86 9.18 20.05
CA GLU A 42 -7.37 9.91 21.22
C GLU A 42 -8.90 9.95 21.23
N ILE A 43 -9.52 10.38 20.14
CA ILE A 43 -10.99 10.42 20.01
C ILE A 43 -11.59 9.02 20.13
N PHE A 44 -10.96 8.01 19.52
CA PHE A 44 -11.43 6.63 19.54
C PHE A 44 -11.37 6.03 20.94
N LEU A 45 -10.31 6.29 21.71
CA LEU A 45 -10.21 5.83 23.09
C LEU A 45 -11.24 6.50 23.99
N ASN A 46 -11.40 7.82 23.89
CA ASN A 46 -12.43 8.56 24.63
C ASN A 46 -13.83 8.03 24.30
N TYR A 47 -14.11 7.80 23.02
CA TYR A 47 -15.36 7.22 22.57
C TYR A 47 -15.60 5.82 23.15
N LEU A 48 -14.58 4.95 23.18
CA LEU A 48 -14.70 3.61 23.75
C LEU A 48 -14.97 3.64 25.26
N GLU A 49 -14.28 4.52 25.99
CA GLU A 49 -14.48 4.66 27.43
C GLU A 49 -15.89 5.18 27.78
N GLU A 50 -16.42 6.13 26.99
CA GLU A 50 -17.75 6.69 27.20
C GLU A 50 -18.88 5.76 26.79
N ASN A 51 -18.73 5.02 25.68
CA ASN A 51 -19.84 4.30 25.04
C ASN A 51 -19.81 2.79 25.30
N VAL A 52 -18.66 2.21 25.63
CA VAL A 52 -18.54 0.76 25.83
C VAL A 52 -18.47 0.45 27.32
N ARG A 53 -19.60 0.00 27.87
CA ARG A 53 -19.68 -0.45 29.28
C ARG A 53 -18.71 -1.61 29.53
N GLY A 54 -17.83 -1.43 30.50
CA GLY A 54 -16.82 -2.43 30.88
C GLY A 54 -15.52 -2.37 30.08
N PHE A 55 -15.39 -1.41 29.16
CA PHE A 55 -14.09 -1.10 28.57
C PHE A 55 -13.24 -0.36 29.61
N SER A 56 -12.02 -0.83 29.83
CA SER A 56 -11.07 -0.17 30.72
C SER A 56 -9.68 -0.35 30.15
N ILE A 57 -8.92 0.74 30.14
CA ILE A 57 -7.54 0.72 29.68
C ILE A 57 -6.72 -0.12 30.67
N PRO A 58 -5.95 -1.12 30.19
CA PRO A 58 -5.15 -1.96 31.06
C PRO A 58 -4.14 -1.12 31.83
N SER A 59 -3.92 -1.44 33.11
CA SER A 59 -3.11 -0.63 34.03
C SER A 59 -1.67 -0.41 33.55
N GLN A 60 -1.14 -1.29 32.72
CA GLN A 60 0.19 -1.17 32.13
C GLN A 60 0.29 -0.04 31.08
N LEU A 61 -0.83 0.34 30.45
CA LEU A 61 -0.90 1.45 29.49
C LEU A 61 -1.37 2.75 30.14
N ARG A 62 -1.78 2.69 31.40
CA ARG A 62 -2.21 3.86 32.16
C ARG A 62 -0.99 4.66 32.57
N SER A 63 -0.78 5.79 31.91
CA SER A 63 0.39 6.65 32.14
C SER A 63 0.04 7.88 32.98
N GLY A 64 -1.26 8.16 33.16
CA GLY A 64 -1.72 9.37 33.80
C GLY A 64 -1.70 10.58 32.86
N PRO A 65 -2.30 11.71 33.30
CA PRO A 65 -2.56 12.84 32.44
C PRO A 65 -1.26 13.51 31.98
N PHE A 66 -1.13 13.67 30.68
CA PHE A 66 -0.06 14.38 30.01
C PHE A 66 -0.61 15.67 29.40
N GLN A 67 -0.09 16.82 29.85
CA GLN A 67 -0.48 18.12 29.32
C GLN A 67 0.45 18.50 28.17
N ILE A 68 -0.10 18.71 26.98
CA ILE A 68 0.65 19.20 25.82
C ILE A 68 0.64 20.74 25.80
N THR A 69 -0.53 21.32 26.09
CA THR A 69 -0.80 22.76 26.14
C THR A 69 -1.79 23.02 27.28
N GLU A 70 -1.93 24.27 27.73
CA GLU A 70 -2.86 24.67 28.81
C GLU A 70 -4.30 24.14 28.60
N ASP A 71 -4.77 24.07 27.34
CA ASP A 71 -6.12 23.59 26.99
C ASP A 71 -6.18 22.12 26.51
N TRP A 72 -5.05 21.43 26.37
CA TRP A 72 -5.01 20.07 25.80
C TRP A 72 -4.34 19.09 26.74
N VAL A 73 -5.19 18.29 27.40
CA VAL A 73 -4.81 17.24 28.33
C VAL A 73 -5.16 15.88 27.75
N ILE A 74 -4.15 15.02 27.63
CA ILE A 74 -4.33 13.63 27.21
C ILE A 74 -4.25 12.74 28.45
N MET A 75 -5.34 12.02 28.76
CA MET A 75 -5.43 11.22 29.99
C MET A 75 -4.42 10.07 30.05
N ASP A 76 -4.16 9.40 28.92
CA ASP A 76 -3.30 8.22 28.85
C ASP A 76 -2.50 8.17 27.55
N ILE A 77 -1.39 8.90 27.53
CA ILE A 77 -0.56 9.07 26.31
C ILE A 77 0.00 7.75 25.77
N LEU A 78 0.38 6.80 26.64
CA LEU A 78 0.85 5.49 26.21
C LEU A 78 -0.24 4.68 25.51
N ALA A 79 -1.48 4.73 26.00
CA ALA A 79 -2.61 4.08 25.36
C ALA A 79 -2.89 4.69 23.98
N VAL A 80 -2.88 6.04 23.90
CA VAL A 80 -3.05 6.77 22.63
C VAL A 80 -1.97 6.42 21.62
N ILE A 81 -0.70 6.33 22.04
CA ILE A 81 0.40 5.93 21.15
C ILE A 81 0.23 4.48 20.69
N ALA A 82 -0.09 3.55 21.59
CA ALA A 82 -0.26 2.14 21.24
C ALA A 82 -1.38 1.94 20.21
N VAL A 83 -2.55 2.55 20.45
CA VAL A 83 -3.67 2.53 19.51
C VAL A 83 -3.31 3.28 18.22
N GLY A 84 -2.60 4.40 18.34
CA GLY A 84 -2.08 5.20 17.22
C GLY A 84 -1.22 4.41 16.26
N ILE A 85 -0.35 3.54 16.76
CA ILE A 85 0.46 2.67 15.90
C ILE A 85 -0.43 1.66 15.16
N VAL A 86 -1.40 1.05 15.84
CA VAL A 86 -2.34 0.08 15.22
C VAL A 86 -3.18 0.75 14.13
N VAL A 87 -3.76 1.91 14.43
CA VAL A 87 -4.55 2.72 13.47
C VAL A 87 -3.67 3.16 12.30
N MET A 88 -2.41 3.50 12.54
CA MET A 88 -1.46 3.89 11.49
C MET A 88 -1.21 2.74 10.50
N PHE A 89 -0.92 1.54 11.01
CA PHE A 89 -0.74 0.36 10.17
C PHE A 89 -2.02 0.01 9.40
N PHE A 90 -3.18 0.16 10.03
CA PHE A 90 -4.46 -0.07 9.39
C PHE A 90 -4.71 0.90 8.23
N LEU A 91 -4.51 2.20 8.44
CA LEU A 91 -4.61 3.24 7.40
C LEU A 91 -3.62 3.00 6.25
N LEU A 92 -2.37 2.68 6.57
CA LEU A 92 -1.36 2.34 5.57
C LEU A 92 -1.74 1.09 4.76
N SER A 93 -2.30 0.08 5.42
CA SER A 93 -2.76 -1.15 4.77
C SER A 93 -3.92 -0.86 3.79
N ILE A 94 -4.92 -0.09 4.22
CA ILE A 94 -6.01 0.36 3.34
C ILE A 94 -5.45 1.11 2.15
N PHE A 95 -4.52 2.05 2.39
CA PHE A 95 -3.93 2.83 1.31
C PHE A 95 -3.13 1.95 0.34
N ALA A 96 -2.38 0.96 0.84
CA ALA A 96 -1.66 0.01 0.02
C ALA A 96 -2.61 -0.84 -0.85
N ILE A 97 -3.76 -1.25 -0.32
CA ILE A 97 -4.79 -1.98 -1.06
C ILE A 97 -5.38 -1.08 -2.15
N ILE A 98 -5.80 0.14 -1.82
CA ILE A 98 -6.34 1.12 -2.79
C ILE A 98 -5.33 1.37 -3.90
N ASN A 99 -4.07 1.58 -3.54
CA ASN A 99 -2.98 1.77 -4.49
C ASN A 99 -2.84 0.56 -5.42
N THR A 100 -2.84 -0.65 -4.86
CA THR A 100 -2.77 -1.90 -5.63
C THR A 100 -3.98 -2.08 -6.55
N LEU A 101 -5.18 -1.71 -6.12
CA LEU A 101 -6.39 -1.76 -6.93
C LEU A 101 -6.32 -0.77 -8.09
N ILE A 102 -5.96 0.49 -7.83
CA ILE A 102 -5.85 1.52 -8.88
C ILE A 102 -4.83 1.09 -9.94
N TYR A 103 -3.66 0.61 -9.53
CA TYR A 103 -2.65 0.11 -10.46
C TYR A 103 -3.02 -1.22 -11.11
N GLY A 104 -3.73 -2.09 -10.40
CA GLY A 104 -4.24 -3.37 -10.89
C GLY A 104 -5.30 -3.19 -11.98
N PHE A 105 -6.22 -2.25 -11.80
CA PHE A 105 -7.23 -1.88 -12.78
C PHE A 105 -6.64 -1.09 -13.97
N THR A 106 -5.65 -0.23 -13.73
CA THR A 106 -5.03 0.59 -14.80
C THR A 106 -3.97 -0.18 -15.61
N ARG A 107 -3.48 -1.32 -15.10
CA ARG A 107 -2.64 -2.23 -15.87
C ARG A 107 -3.48 -2.92 -16.92
N ASP A 108 -3.49 -2.32 -18.11
CA ASP A 108 -3.93 -2.91 -19.36
C ASP A 108 -3.51 -4.39 -19.42
N LYS A 109 -4.47 -5.32 -19.59
CA LYS A 109 -4.34 -6.80 -19.57
C LYS A 109 -3.42 -7.37 -20.69
N LYS A 110 -2.53 -6.57 -21.27
CA LYS A 110 -1.74 -6.85 -22.48
C LYS A 110 -0.26 -7.11 -22.22
N SER A 111 0.06 -7.76 -21.11
CA SER A 111 1.29 -8.56 -21.04
C SER A 111 0.89 -9.96 -20.60
N ASP A 112 0.20 -10.63 -21.51
CA ASP A 112 -0.03 -12.04 -21.46
C ASP A 112 1.35 -12.72 -21.41
N VAL A 113 1.78 -13.09 -20.21
CA VAL A 113 3.06 -13.79 -19.96
C VAL A 113 3.07 -15.13 -20.70
N PHE A 114 1.89 -15.60 -21.15
CA PHE A 114 1.68 -16.81 -21.94
C PHE A 114 1.49 -16.56 -23.45
N GLU A 115 1.52 -15.31 -23.96
CA GLU A 115 1.61 -15.04 -25.41
C GLU A 115 3.03 -15.18 -25.98
N ALA A 116 4.00 -15.58 -25.16
CA ALA A 116 5.24 -16.11 -25.68
C ALA A 116 4.96 -17.45 -26.39
N ASN A 117 4.84 -17.36 -27.72
CA ASN A 117 5.14 -18.45 -28.65
C ASN A 117 3.98 -19.33 -29.17
N LYS A 118 2.76 -18.80 -29.37
CA LYS A 118 1.76 -19.53 -30.20
C LYS A 118 1.99 -19.34 -31.71
N LYS A 119 2.61 -18.22 -32.12
CA LYS A 119 2.82 -17.89 -33.55
C LYS A 119 4.01 -18.62 -34.19
N GLU A 120 5.08 -18.95 -33.45
CA GLU A 120 6.21 -19.70 -34.06
C GLU A 120 5.90 -21.20 -34.17
N PHE A 121 5.14 -21.78 -33.25
CA PHE A 121 4.70 -23.18 -33.33
C PHE A 121 3.88 -23.49 -34.60
N LYS A 122 3.01 -22.56 -35.02
CA LYS A 122 2.16 -22.76 -36.21
C LYS A 122 2.96 -22.69 -37.52
N LYS A 123 4.06 -21.92 -37.57
CA LYS A 123 4.94 -21.83 -38.75
C LYS A 123 5.80 -23.08 -38.92
N LYS A 124 6.31 -23.66 -37.82
CA LYS A 124 7.13 -24.88 -37.85
C LYS A 124 6.38 -26.10 -38.41
N LYS A 125 5.08 -26.24 -38.10
CA LYS A 125 4.26 -27.34 -38.63
C LYS A 125 3.99 -27.27 -40.14
N ARG A 126 4.02 -26.08 -40.74
CA ARG A 126 3.73 -25.91 -42.18
C ARG A 126 4.93 -26.25 -43.08
N ASN A 127 6.15 -26.13 -42.57
CA ASN A 127 7.39 -26.45 -43.29
C ASN A 127 7.83 -27.92 -43.18
N ILE A 128 7.16 -28.73 -42.35
CA ILE A 128 7.45 -30.18 -42.23
C ILE A 128 6.59 -31.01 -43.20
N LYS A 129 5.59 -30.39 -43.86
CA LYS A 129 4.66 -31.05 -44.80
C LYS A 129 4.89 -30.70 -46.28
N ARG A 130 5.97 -30.01 -46.61
CA ARG A 130 6.44 -29.77 -47.99
C ARG A 130 7.81 -30.39 -48.12
#